data_AF-A0A846G4W5-F1
#
_entry.id   AF-A0A846G4W5-F1
#
_cell.length_a   1.000
_cell.length_b   1.000
_cell.length_c   1.000
_cell.angle_alpha   90.00
_cell.angle_beta   90.00
_cell.angle_gamma   90.00
#
_symmetry.space_group_name_H-M   'P 1'
#
loop_
_entity.id
_entity.type
_entity.pdbx_description
1 polymer ?
#
loop_
_entity_poly.entity_id
_entity_poly.type
_entity_poly.pdbx_seq_one_letter_code
_entity_poly.pdbx_strand_id
1 'polypeptide(L)'
;MTTQELIDLRTCIMEGRNHDALAIIDELDAMSKKDTLFKIDSYLTVVLIHLIKNQIEGRLTNSWAASIRASIRKIKDLNLKENKTSYYIKEDEWDEMLENATEFAIGDASVEVENGAYSPFQLEEMVDKNSVVATAKSFLALTYAYSTKDLLAVIDDNLTLLPGGEDWKFGRRNKQHF
;
A
#
# COMPACT_ATOMS: atom_id res chain seq x y z
N MET A 1 18.63 -4.68 -8.20
CA MET A 1 19.80 -5.56 -8.46
C MET A 1 20.29 -5.34 -9.88
N THR A 2 21.56 -4.97 -10.05
CA THR A 2 22.15 -4.80 -11.39
C THR A 2 23.05 -5.97 -11.75
N THR A 3 23.20 -6.24 -13.04
CA THR A 3 24.13 -7.27 -13.55
C THR A 3 25.59 -6.94 -13.20
N GLN A 4 25.93 -5.66 -13.03
CA GLN A 4 27.30 -5.20 -12.75
C GLN A 4 27.75 -5.57 -11.33
N GLU A 5 26.93 -5.32 -10.31
CA GLU A 5 27.23 -5.69 -8.91
C GLU A 5 27.53 -7.19 -8.76
N LEU A 6 26.79 -8.04 -9.48
CA LEU A 6 27.01 -9.49 -9.47
C LEU A 6 28.33 -9.89 -10.15
N ILE A 7 28.74 -9.18 -11.20
CA ILE A 7 30.03 -9.39 -11.87
C ILE A 7 31.17 -8.97 -10.95
N ASP A 8 31.03 -7.83 -10.28
CA ASP A 8 32.04 -7.29 -9.37
C ASP A 8 32.20 -8.18 -8.13
N LEU A 9 31.08 -8.67 -7.57
CA LEU A 9 31.08 -9.67 -6.49
C LEU A 9 31.82 -10.94 -6.93
N ARG A 10 31.49 -11.49 -8.10
CA ARG A 10 32.15 -12.69 -8.64
C ARG A 10 33.66 -12.46 -8.78
N THR A 11 34.06 -11.29 -9.25
CA THR A 11 35.47 -10.91 -9.42
C THR A 11 36.19 -10.85 -8.08
N CYS A 12 35.61 -10.19 -7.07
CA CYS A 12 36.17 -10.13 -5.72
C CYS A 12 36.34 -11.53 -5.10
N ILE A 13 35.36 -12.43 -5.29
CA ILE A 13 35.45 -13.81 -4.83
C ILE A 13 36.59 -14.57 -5.53
N MET A 14 36.72 -14.42 -6.86
CA MET A 14 37.78 -15.09 -7.63
C MET A 14 39.18 -14.59 -7.26
N GLU A 15 39.32 -13.31 -6.89
CA GLU A 15 40.59 -12.68 -6.50
C GLU A 15 40.90 -12.83 -5.00
N GLY A 16 40.02 -13.48 -4.22
CA GLY A 16 40.19 -13.64 -2.77
C GLY A 16 40.01 -12.35 -1.95
N ARG A 17 39.42 -11.30 -2.56
CA ARG A 17 39.15 -10.01 -1.92
C ARG A 17 37.88 -10.08 -1.06
N ASN A 18 37.98 -10.83 0.04
CA ASN A 18 36.83 -11.16 0.90
C ASN A 18 36.16 -9.92 1.51
N HIS A 19 36.94 -8.90 1.91
CA HIS A 19 36.38 -7.67 2.47
C HIS A 19 35.57 -6.89 1.43
N ASP A 20 36.10 -6.73 0.22
CA ASP A 20 35.40 -6.06 -0.87
C ASP A 20 34.13 -6.82 -1.28
N ALA A 21 34.20 -8.16 -1.31
CA ALA A 21 33.02 -8.99 -1.58
C ALA A 21 31.91 -8.81 -0.52
N LEU A 22 32.27 -8.72 0.77
CA LEU A 22 31.31 -8.46 1.84
C LEU A 22 30.66 -7.08 1.72
N ALA A 23 31.44 -6.05 1.38
CA ALA A 23 30.90 -4.71 1.15
C ALA A 23 29.86 -4.69 0.01
N ILE A 24 30.12 -5.39 -1.09
CA ILE A 24 29.16 -5.50 -2.21
C ILE A 24 27.89 -6.25 -1.78
N ILE A 25 28.01 -7.28 -0.94
CA ILE A 25 26.84 -8.00 -0.40
C ILE A 25 25.97 -7.05 0.44
N ASP A 26 26.58 -6.26 1.33
CA ASP A 26 25.86 -5.28 2.15
C ASP A 26 25.13 -4.23 1.30
N GLU A 27 25.76 -3.76 0.20
CA GLU A 27 25.14 -2.85 -0.76
C GLU A 27 23.95 -3.50 -1.49
N LEU A 28 24.11 -4.74 -1.97
CA LEU A 28 23.04 -5.51 -2.62
C LEU A 28 21.83 -5.72 -1.69
N ASP A 29 22.08 -6.03 -0.42
CA ASP A 29 21.04 -6.18 0.60
C ASP A 29 20.32 -4.86 0.87
N ALA A 30 21.06 -3.76 0.98
CA ALA A 30 20.49 -2.42 1.15
C ALA A 30 19.62 -2.01 -0.05
N MET A 31 20.05 -2.30 -1.27
CA MET A 31 19.28 -2.05 -2.48
C MET A 31 18.01 -2.89 -2.54
N SER A 32 18.09 -4.18 -2.25
CA SER A 32 16.93 -5.07 -2.21
C SER A 32 15.87 -4.61 -1.20
N LYS A 33 16.31 -4.20 -0.01
CA LYS A 33 15.44 -3.58 1.01
C LYS A 33 14.77 -2.31 0.47
N LYS A 34 15.55 -1.41 -0.13
CA LYS A 34 15.05 -0.16 -0.70
C LYS A 34 14.01 -0.42 -1.80
N ASP A 35 14.27 -1.33 -2.74
CA ASP A 35 13.33 -1.71 -3.80
C ASP A 35 12.01 -2.27 -3.24
N THR A 36 12.09 -3.03 -2.14
CA THR A 36 10.90 -3.58 -1.46
C THR A 36 10.06 -2.47 -0.82
N LEU A 37 10.71 -1.55 -0.09
CA LEU A 37 10.04 -0.41 0.54
C LEU A 37 9.38 0.51 -0.49
N PHE A 38 10.03 0.78 -1.63
CA PHE A 38 9.42 1.57 -2.70
C PHE A 38 8.17 0.92 -3.30
N LYS A 39 8.16 -0.40 -3.47
CA LYS A 39 6.98 -1.11 -3.97
C LYS A 39 5.84 -1.06 -2.95
N ILE A 40 6.16 -1.22 -1.66
CA ILE A 40 5.17 -1.09 -0.58
C ILE A 40 4.56 0.31 -0.60
N ASP A 41 5.39 1.34 -0.67
CA ASP A 41 4.98 2.75 -0.77
C ASP A 41 4.04 2.98 -1.98
N SER A 42 4.41 2.47 -3.17
CA SER A 42 3.56 2.57 -4.36
C SER A 42 2.17 1.94 -4.18
N TYR A 43 2.10 0.76 -3.55
CA TYR A 43 0.81 0.12 -3.26
C TYR A 43 0.03 0.86 -2.18
N LEU A 44 0.71 1.43 -1.18
CA LEU A 44 0.08 2.23 -0.13
C LEU A 44 -0.55 3.50 -0.70
N THR A 45 0.16 4.20 -1.60
CA THR A 45 -0.36 5.36 -2.33
C THR A 45 -1.64 5.01 -3.08
N VAL A 46 -1.71 3.84 -3.75
CA VAL A 46 -2.94 3.38 -4.42
C VAL A 46 -4.09 3.16 -3.44
N VAL A 47 -3.83 2.60 -2.25
CA VAL A 47 -4.86 2.47 -1.20
C VAL A 47 -5.37 3.84 -0.80
N LEU A 48 -4.46 4.78 -0.51
CA LEU A 48 -4.79 6.13 -0.07
C LEU A 48 -5.59 6.91 -1.12
N ILE A 49 -5.24 6.81 -2.41
CA ILE A 49 -6.00 7.42 -3.52
C ILE A 49 -7.46 6.96 -3.46
N HIS A 50 -7.70 5.65 -3.32
CA HIS A 50 -9.06 5.13 -3.29
C HIS A 50 -9.82 5.44 -2.00
N LEU A 51 -9.13 5.55 -0.85
CA LEU A 51 -9.73 5.98 0.41
C LEU A 51 -10.11 7.46 0.37
N ILE A 52 -9.28 8.32 -0.21
CA ILE A 52 -9.57 9.74 -0.43
C ILE A 52 -10.82 9.88 -1.31
N LYS A 53 -10.86 9.19 -2.45
CA LYS A 53 -12.03 9.18 -3.33
C LYS A 53 -13.29 8.68 -2.63
N ASN A 54 -13.17 7.64 -1.81
CA ASN A 54 -14.28 7.11 -1.03
C ASN A 54 -14.79 8.12 0.02
N GLN A 55 -13.89 8.83 0.71
CA GLN A 55 -14.24 9.85 1.69
C GLN A 55 -14.99 11.02 1.04
N ILE A 56 -14.49 11.52 -0.10
CA ILE A 56 -15.08 12.67 -0.78
C ILE A 56 -16.40 12.33 -1.48
N GLU A 57 -16.46 11.21 -2.20
CA GLU A 57 -17.63 10.86 -3.00
C GLU A 57 -18.68 10.05 -2.22
N GLY A 58 -18.39 9.69 -0.95
CA GLY A 58 -19.30 8.96 -0.07
C GLY A 58 -19.75 7.59 -0.61
N ARG A 59 -19.00 7.00 -1.54
CA ARG A 59 -19.36 5.77 -2.26
C ARG A 59 -18.18 4.84 -2.42
N LEU A 60 -18.46 3.54 -2.53
CA LEU A 60 -17.48 2.52 -2.87
C LEU A 60 -17.88 1.81 -4.16
N THR A 61 -16.96 1.73 -5.13
CA THR A 61 -17.16 0.96 -6.37
C THR A 61 -16.48 -0.40 -6.29
N ASN A 62 -16.91 -1.30 -7.18
CA ASN A 62 -16.23 -2.58 -7.38
C ASN A 62 -14.76 -2.40 -7.78
N SER A 63 -14.44 -1.41 -8.63
CA SER A 63 -13.05 -1.19 -9.05
C SER A 63 -12.18 -0.67 -7.91
N TRP A 64 -12.69 0.26 -7.08
CA TRP A 64 -11.94 0.81 -5.95
C TRP A 64 -11.74 -0.24 -4.85
N ALA A 65 -12.81 -0.98 -4.51
CA ALA A 65 -12.72 -2.11 -3.57
C ALA A 65 -11.70 -3.15 -4.04
N ALA A 66 -11.72 -3.51 -5.33
CA ALA A 66 -10.76 -4.45 -5.91
C ALA A 66 -9.31 -3.92 -5.85
N SER A 67 -9.09 -2.64 -6.16
CA SER A 67 -7.77 -2.00 -6.07
C SER A 67 -7.24 -1.97 -4.64
N ILE A 68 -8.05 -1.54 -3.66
CA ILE A 68 -7.65 -1.53 -2.24
C ILE A 68 -7.27 -2.95 -1.80
N ARG A 69 -8.14 -3.93 -2.08
CA ARG A 69 -7.90 -5.33 -1.72
C ARG A 69 -6.62 -5.88 -2.35
N ALA A 70 -6.40 -5.61 -3.63
CA ALA A 70 -5.21 -6.06 -4.34
C ALA A 70 -3.93 -5.43 -3.76
N SER A 71 -3.95 -4.12 -3.51
CA SER A 71 -2.81 -3.39 -2.96
C SER A 71 -2.47 -3.84 -1.53
N ILE A 72 -3.47 -3.97 -0.64
CA ILE A 72 -3.23 -4.46 0.73
C ILE A 72 -2.65 -5.88 0.73
N ARG A 73 -3.13 -6.77 -0.15
CA ARG A 73 -2.52 -8.09 -0.32
C ARG A 73 -1.06 -7.99 -0.76
N LYS A 74 -0.76 -7.14 -1.74
CA LYS A 74 0.62 -6.95 -2.23
C LYS A 74 1.55 -6.38 -1.15
N ILE A 75 1.05 -5.45 -0.33
CA ILE A 75 1.77 -4.93 0.83
C ILE A 75 2.08 -6.06 1.82
N LYS A 76 1.11 -6.91 2.17
CA LYS A 76 1.36 -8.08 3.04
C LYS A 76 2.46 -8.97 2.47
N ASP A 77 2.34 -9.33 1.18
CA ASP A 77 3.26 -10.25 0.52
C ASP A 77 4.70 -9.68 0.47
N LEU A 78 4.86 -8.37 0.29
CA LEU A 78 6.16 -7.69 0.25
C LEU A 78 6.74 -7.41 1.63
N ASN A 79 5.90 -7.06 2.60
CA ASN A 79 6.37 -6.62 3.91
C ASN A 79 6.87 -7.78 4.77
N LEU A 80 6.35 -8.99 4.58
CA LEU A 80 6.84 -10.19 5.25
C LEU A 80 8.17 -10.65 4.63
N LYS A 81 9.25 -10.64 5.42
CA LYS A 81 10.57 -11.09 4.96
C LYS A 81 10.58 -12.60 4.66
N GLU A 82 11.59 -13.04 3.92
CA GLU A 82 11.76 -14.45 3.52
C GLU A 82 11.77 -15.44 4.69
N ASN A 83 12.22 -15.00 5.88
CA ASN A 83 12.19 -15.80 7.10
C ASN A 83 10.79 -16.02 7.70
N LYS A 84 9.75 -15.44 7.09
CA LYS A 84 8.31 -15.56 7.45
C LYS A 84 7.97 -15.19 8.89
N THR A 85 8.88 -14.50 9.58
CA THR A 85 8.78 -14.20 11.01
C THR A 85 9.05 -12.74 11.33
N SER A 86 9.60 -11.98 10.38
CA SER A 86 9.92 -10.57 10.55
C SER A 86 9.43 -9.73 9.37
N TYR A 87 9.29 -8.44 9.61
CA TYR A 87 8.74 -7.48 8.66
C TYR A 87 9.76 -6.40 8.28
N TYR A 88 9.65 -5.84 7.08
CA TYR A 88 10.45 -4.67 6.68
C TYR A 88 10.00 -3.39 7.40
N ILE A 89 8.68 -3.24 7.58
CA ILE A 89 8.02 -2.19 8.34
C ILE A 89 7.21 -2.90 9.43
N LYS A 90 7.43 -2.56 10.71
CA LYS A 90 6.60 -3.11 11.80
C LYS A 90 5.26 -2.41 11.88
N GLU A 91 4.33 -3.01 12.62
CA GLU A 91 2.97 -2.49 12.79
C GLU A 91 2.93 -1.05 13.34
N ASP A 92 3.93 -0.66 14.14
CA ASP A 92 4.09 0.67 14.75
C ASP A 92 5.02 1.63 13.97
N GLU A 93 5.51 1.23 12.79
CA GLU A 93 6.53 1.98 12.02
C GLU A 93 6.00 2.57 10.69
N TRP A 94 4.68 2.67 10.52
CA TRP A 94 4.07 3.14 9.26
C TRP A 94 3.96 4.66 9.10
N ASP A 95 4.08 5.41 10.19
CA ASP A 95 3.62 6.80 10.26
C ASP A 95 4.26 7.71 9.20
N GLU A 96 5.59 7.67 9.06
CA GLU A 96 6.32 8.48 8.09
C GLU A 96 5.94 8.14 6.63
N MET A 97 5.79 6.84 6.33
CA MET A 97 5.41 6.41 4.97
C MET A 97 3.97 6.80 4.65
N LEU A 98 3.05 6.67 5.61
CA LEU A 98 1.66 7.09 5.46
C LEU A 98 1.53 8.59 5.25
N GLU A 99 2.28 9.40 6.00
CA GLU A 99 2.28 10.85 5.87
C GLU A 99 2.72 11.26 4.45
N ASN A 100 3.90 10.80 4.02
CA ASN A 100 4.43 11.10 2.69
C ASN A 100 3.49 10.60 1.57
N ALA A 101 3.04 9.35 1.63
CA ALA A 101 2.17 8.77 0.61
C ALA A 101 0.80 9.48 0.53
N THR A 102 0.31 10.04 1.64
CA THR A 102 -0.96 10.79 1.65
C THR A 102 -0.85 12.07 0.84
N GLU A 103 0.27 12.79 0.92
CA GLU A 103 0.50 14.01 0.12
C GLU A 103 0.46 13.70 -1.38
N PHE A 104 1.15 12.64 -1.82
CA PHE A 104 1.11 12.19 -3.22
C PHE A 104 -0.29 11.74 -3.64
N ALA A 105 -0.96 10.97 -2.78
CA ALA A 105 -2.28 10.44 -3.08
C ALA A 105 -3.35 11.53 -3.26
N ILE A 106 -3.25 12.67 -2.57
CA ILE A 106 -4.16 13.81 -2.77
C ILE A 106 -3.99 14.38 -4.17
N GLY A 107 -2.75 14.58 -4.63
CA GLY A 107 -2.48 15.07 -5.98
C GLY A 107 -3.09 14.16 -7.05
N ASP A 108 -2.84 12.86 -6.96
CA ASP A 108 -3.36 11.88 -7.91
C ASP A 108 -4.87 11.71 -7.84
N ALA A 109 -5.45 11.69 -6.63
CA ALA A 109 -6.89 11.60 -6.44
C ALA A 109 -7.62 12.80 -7.06
N SER A 110 -7.04 14.00 -7.02
CA SER A 110 -7.65 15.21 -7.60
C SER A 110 -7.95 15.09 -9.10
N VAL A 111 -7.22 14.25 -9.83
CA VAL A 111 -7.44 13.99 -11.26
C VAL A 111 -8.74 13.19 -11.49
N GLU A 112 -9.16 12.38 -10.52
CA GLU A 112 -10.26 11.43 -10.66
C GLU A 112 -11.51 11.79 -9.84
N VAL A 113 -11.35 12.41 -8.67
CA VAL A 113 -12.44 12.79 -7.76
C VAL A 113 -13.42 13.70 -8.50
N GLU A 114 -14.71 13.33 -8.48
CA GLU A 114 -15.78 14.11 -9.13
C GLU A 114 -15.48 14.47 -10.60
N ASN A 115 -14.75 13.60 -11.31
CA ASN A 115 -14.25 13.82 -12.68
C ASN A 115 -13.26 15.00 -12.81
N GLY A 116 -12.43 15.22 -11.81
CA GLY A 116 -11.40 16.27 -11.82
C GLY A 116 -11.94 17.65 -11.45
N ALA A 117 -13.03 17.71 -10.68
CA ALA A 117 -13.68 18.98 -10.32
C ALA A 117 -12.83 19.84 -9.35
N TYR A 118 -11.90 19.22 -8.63
CA TYR A 118 -11.08 19.88 -7.62
C TYR A 118 -9.61 19.83 -8.01
N SER A 119 -8.92 20.96 -7.85
CA SER A 119 -7.44 20.97 -7.87
C SER A 119 -6.86 20.24 -6.66
N PRO A 120 -5.58 19.83 -6.68
CA PRO A 120 -4.91 19.23 -5.53
C PRO A 120 -5.06 20.05 -4.24
N PHE A 121 -4.92 21.38 -4.33
CA PHE A 121 -5.03 22.29 -3.18
C PHE A 121 -6.45 22.32 -2.58
N GLN A 122 -7.48 22.33 -3.43
CA GLN A 122 -8.87 22.29 -2.95
C GLN A 122 -9.20 20.94 -2.33
N LEU A 123 -8.73 19.86 -2.95
CA LEU A 123 -8.93 18.52 -2.41
C LEU A 123 -8.23 18.37 -1.05
N GLU A 124 -7.03 18.92 -0.91
CA GLU A 124 -6.29 18.91 0.35
C GLU A 124 -7.06 19.56 1.50
N GLU A 125 -7.78 20.66 1.24
CA GLU A 125 -8.63 21.32 2.24
C GLU A 125 -9.88 20.52 2.60
N MET A 126 -10.37 19.68 1.67
CA MET A 126 -11.59 18.88 1.85
C MET A 126 -11.33 17.54 2.54
N VAL A 127 -10.13 16.98 2.38
CA VAL A 127 -9.78 15.65 2.89
C VAL A 127 -9.49 15.72 4.39
N ASP A 128 -10.18 14.90 5.17
CA ASP A 128 -9.76 14.59 6.54
C ASP A 128 -8.64 13.54 6.47
N LYS A 129 -7.41 14.03 6.39
CA LYS A 129 -6.17 13.23 6.32
C LYS A 129 -6.07 12.26 7.49
N ASN A 130 -6.46 12.67 8.70
CA ASN A 130 -6.37 11.83 9.89
C ASN A 130 -7.31 10.62 9.78
N SER A 131 -8.54 10.84 9.31
CA SER A 131 -9.50 9.76 9.06
C SER A 131 -9.02 8.80 7.96
N VAL A 132 -8.44 9.32 6.85
CA VAL A 132 -7.87 8.50 5.78
C VAL A 132 -6.72 7.65 6.31
N VAL A 133 -5.76 8.25 7.02
CA VAL A 133 -4.60 7.55 7.59
C VAL A 133 -5.04 6.51 8.62
N ALA A 134 -5.98 6.84 9.51
CA ALA A 134 -6.52 5.88 10.48
C ALA A 134 -7.18 4.67 9.79
N THR A 135 -7.91 4.91 8.71
CA THR A 135 -8.53 3.85 7.89
C THR A 135 -7.47 3.01 7.18
N ALA A 136 -6.44 3.62 6.60
CA ALA A 136 -5.34 2.88 5.99
C ALA A 136 -4.61 2.00 7.03
N LYS A 137 -4.34 2.54 8.23
CA LYS A 137 -3.76 1.78 9.35
C LYS A 137 -4.61 0.58 9.74
N SER A 138 -5.94 0.70 9.77
CA SER A 138 -6.80 -0.44 10.11
C SER A 138 -6.67 -1.57 9.07
N PHE A 139 -6.62 -1.24 7.78
CA PHE A 139 -6.34 -2.25 6.73
C PHE A 139 -4.93 -2.84 6.83
N LEU A 140 -3.92 -2.02 7.14
CA LEU A 140 -2.54 -2.49 7.34
C LEU A 140 -2.43 -3.44 8.53
N ALA A 141 -3.13 -3.18 9.64
CA ALA A 141 -3.15 -4.05 10.81
C ALA A 141 -3.67 -5.47 10.47
N LEU A 142 -4.64 -5.59 9.55
CA LEU A 142 -5.13 -6.89 9.08
C LEU A 142 -4.01 -7.74 8.44
N THR A 143 -3.01 -7.08 7.85
CA THR A 143 -1.87 -7.78 7.21
C THR A 143 -0.97 -8.51 8.21
N TYR A 144 -0.99 -8.11 9.49
CA TYR A 144 -0.27 -8.78 10.56
C TYR A 144 -1.14 -9.85 11.24
N ALA A 145 -2.43 -9.57 11.41
CA ALA A 145 -3.35 -10.41 12.16
C ALA A 145 -3.86 -11.65 11.39
N TYR A 146 -3.95 -11.59 10.06
CA TYR A 146 -4.60 -12.65 9.26
C TYR A 146 -3.66 -13.35 8.30
N SER A 147 -3.91 -14.63 8.04
CA SER A 147 -3.21 -15.39 6.99
C SER A 147 -3.55 -14.83 5.59
N THR A 148 -2.71 -15.06 4.59
CA THR A 148 -3.00 -14.64 3.20
C THR A 148 -4.30 -15.25 2.66
N LYS A 149 -4.70 -16.43 3.16
CA LYS A 149 -5.95 -17.10 2.78
C LYS A 149 -7.17 -16.36 3.29
N ASP A 150 -7.12 -15.89 4.53
CA ASP A 150 -8.29 -15.30 5.21
C ASP A 150 -8.35 -13.78 5.04
N LEU A 151 -7.21 -13.14 4.75
CA LEU A 151 -7.08 -11.69 4.61
C LEU A 151 -8.12 -11.08 3.67
N LEU A 152 -8.40 -11.72 2.52
CA LEU A 152 -9.31 -11.16 1.53
C LEU A 152 -10.74 -11.01 2.05
N ALA A 153 -11.23 -12.01 2.80
CA ALA A 153 -12.57 -11.97 3.37
C ALA A 153 -12.68 -10.87 4.43
N VAL A 154 -11.66 -10.73 5.28
CA VAL A 154 -11.66 -9.70 6.34
C VAL A 154 -11.49 -8.30 5.76
N ILE A 155 -10.71 -8.12 4.70
CA ILE A 155 -10.69 -6.86 3.94
C ILE A 155 -12.08 -6.52 3.43
N ASP A 156 -12.79 -7.49 2.87
CA ASP A 156 -14.14 -7.27 2.34
C ASP A 156 -15.12 -6.84 3.41
N ASP A 157 -15.08 -7.49 4.57
CA ASP A 157 -15.89 -7.08 5.72
C ASP A 157 -15.56 -5.65 6.17
N ASN A 158 -14.28 -5.27 6.22
CA ASN A 158 -13.88 -3.90 6.57
C ASN A 158 -14.27 -2.88 5.49
N LEU A 159 -14.23 -3.25 4.21
CA LEU A 159 -14.70 -2.39 3.12
C LEU A 159 -16.20 -2.09 3.24
N THR A 160 -17.00 -2.97 3.85
CA THR A 160 -18.43 -2.69 4.10
C THR A 160 -18.67 -1.58 5.11
N LEU A 161 -17.67 -1.27 5.95
CA LEU A 161 -17.75 -0.21 6.97
C LEU A 161 -17.38 1.17 6.41
N LEU A 162 -16.85 1.24 5.19
CA LEU A 162 -16.55 2.50 4.52
C LEU A 162 -17.84 3.20 4.05
N PRO A 163 -17.82 4.52 3.84
CA PRO A 163 -18.88 5.25 3.14
C PRO A 163 -19.34 4.54 1.85
N GLY A 164 -20.63 4.22 1.78
CA GLY A 164 -21.22 3.47 0.66
C GLY A 164 -20.82 1.99 0.56
N GLY A 165 -20.19 1.43 1.59
CA GLY A 165 -19.78 0.03 1.69
C GLY A 165 -20.96 -0.95 1.75
N GLU A 166 -22.06 -0.60 2.45
CA GLU A 166 -23.29 -1.39 2.44
C GLU A 166 -23.89 -1.49 1.02
N ASP A 167 -23.96 -0.37 0.31
CA ASP A 167 -24.45 -0.30 -1.07
C ASP A 167 -23.59 -1.13 -2.02
N TRP A 168 -22.27 -1.14 -1.79
CA TRP A 168 -21.35 -2.00 -2.50
C TRP A 168 -21.62 -3.48 -2.19
N LYS A 169 -21.79 -3.85 -0.92
CA LYS A 169 -22.05 -5.24 -0.47
C LYS A 169 -23.32 -5.83 -1.09
N PHE A 170 -24.42 -5.08 -1.05
CA PHE A 170 -25.72 -5.57 -1.53
C PHE A 170 -25.96 -5.31 -3.02
N GLY A 171 -25.15 -4.46 -3.64
CA GLY A 171 -25.27 -4.09 -5.05
C GLY A 171 -26.47 -3.20 -5.34
N ARG A 172 -26.30 -2.24 -6.26
CA ARG A 172 -27.33 -1.25 -6.62
C ARG A 172 -28.63 -1.84 -7.19
N ARG A 173 -28.66 -3.14 -7.56
CA ARG A 173 -29.84 -3.83 -8.10
C ARG A 173 -30.83 -4.31 -7.02
N ASN A 174 -30.40 -4.41 -5.76
CA ASN A 174 -31.25 -4.93 -4.68
C ASN A 174 -32.08 -3.85 -3.96
N LYS A 175 -31.95 -2.58 -4.34
CA LYS A 175 -32.72 -1.45 -3.76
C LYS A 175 -34.09 -1.21 -4.41
N GLN A 176 -34.51 -1.99 -5.41
CA GLN A 176 -35.81 -1.81 -6.10
C GLN A 176 -36.96 -2.69 -5.55
N HIS A 177 -36.76 -3.41 -4.44
CA HIS A 177 -37.76 -4.34 -3.91
C HIS A 177 -38.11 -4.17 -2.43
N PHE A 178 -37.92 -2.98 -1.85
CA PHE A 178 -38.43 -2.63 -0.53
C PHE A 178 -39.21 -1.32 -0.58
#